data_AF-A0ABD2YNS4-F1
#
_entry.id   AF-A0ABD2YNS4-F1
#
_cell.length_a   1.000
_cell.length_b   1.000
_cell.length_c   1.000
_cell.angle_alpha   90.00
_cell.angle_beta   90.00
_cell.angle_gamma   90.00
#
_symmetry.space_group_name_H-M   'P 1'
#
loop_
_entity.id
_entity.type
_entity.pdbx_description
1 polymer ?
#
loop_
_entity_poly.entity_id
_entity_poly.type
_entity_poly.pdbx_seq_one_letter_code
_entity_poly.pdbx_strand_id
1 'polypeptide(L)'
;MNDEFKEDDLIEMLYRKLERNKYLIVFDDVWDNGVWNDLISFPNDKNGSRILFTSRFSNLASEIEIGRESHNLRSLTDGESWELLQRKVFGREDCPQAMHELGMEIAKSCKVLPLTVVIIAGVLATVDHNGWQEVARRFTLSIVHDTDLCKNTLQMSYEHLPPCLKPCLLYFGAFPEDREIETKKLMWSWIGEGFIQNTEP
;
A
#
# COMPACT_ATOMS: atom_id res chain seq x y z
N MET A 1 1.22 30.48 -26.43
CA MET A 1 0.40 31.38 -25.61
C MET A 1 -0.42 30.46 -24.73
N ASN A 2 0.13 30.08 -23.58
CA ASN A 2 -0.58 29.22 -22.63
C ASN A 2 -1.45 30.15 -21.79
N ASP A 3 -2.77 30.09 -22.00
CA ASP A 3 -3.71 30.59 -21.00
C ASP A 3 -3.54 29.68 -19.78
N GLU A 4 -2.74 30.15 -18.84
CA GLU A 4 -2.62 29.57 -17.51
C GLU A 4 -3.94 29.87 -16.80
N PHE A 5 -4.88 28.91 -16.84
CA PHE A 5 -6.14 29.02 -16.11
C PHE A 5 -5.84 29.35 -14.65
N LYS A 6 -6.48 30.39 -14.12
CA LYS A 6 -6.36 30.69 -12.71
C LYS A 6 -7.11 29.62 -11.93
N GLU A 7 -6.66 29.36 -10.71
CA GLU A 7 -7.25 28.36 -9.80
C GLU A 7 -8.78 28.52 -9.67
N ASP A 8 -9.25 29.76 -9.54
CA ASP A 8 -10.67 30.11 -9.50
C ASP A 8 -11.46 29.66 -10.75
N ASP A 9 -10.85 29.74 -11.94
CA ASP A 9 -11.49 29.33 -13.19
C ASP A 9 -11.69 27.80 -13.23
N LEU A 10 -10.71 27.05 -12.72
CA LEU A 10 -10.76 25.60 -12.63
C LEU A 10 -11.83 25.14 -11.62
N ILE A 11 -11.91 25.84 -10.49
CA ILE A 11 -12.93 25.60 -9.46
C ILE A 11 -14.33 25.85 -10.04
N GLU A 12 -14.54 26.96 -10.73
CA GLU A 12 -15.85 27.26 -11.33
C GLU A 12 -16.24 26.23 -12.41
N MET A 13 -15.28 25.82 -13.25
CA MET A 13 -15.50 24.78 -14.25
C MET A 13 -15.88 23.45 -13.62
N LEU A 14 -15.20 23.05 -12.55
CA LEU A 14 -15.51 21.83 -11.80
C LEU A 14 -16.89 21.92 -11.17
N TYR A 15 -17.21 23.03 -10.50
CA TYR A 15 -18.52 23.27 -9.89
C TYR A 15 -19.64 23.10 -10.91
N ARG A 16 -19.57 23.80 -12.05
CA ARG A 16 -20.59 23.74 -13.11
C ARG A 16 -20.74 22.34 -13.70
N LYS A 17 -19.66 21.56 -13.78
CA LYS A 17 -19.73 20.18 -14.25
C LYS A 17 -20.39 19.24 -13.24
N LEU A 18 -20.25 19.51 -11.95
CA LEU A 18 -20.81 18.68 -10.90
C LEU A 18 -22.22 19.11 -10.51
N GLU A 19 -22.59 20.37 -10.75
CA GLU A 19 -23.92 20.91 -10.45
C GLU A 19 -25.00 20.04 -11.11
N ARG A 20 -26.00 19.64 -10.31
CA ARG A 20 -27.14 18.77 -10.65
C ARG A 20 -26.77 17.35 -11.05
N ASN A 21 -25.48 17.01 -11.10
CA ASN A 21 -25.00 15.67 -11.38
C ASN A 21 -24.71 14.92 -10.07
N LYS A 22 -24.97 13.61 -10.09
CA LYS A 22 -24.62 12.75 -8.96
C LYS A 22 -23.18 12.28 -9.12
N TYR A 23 -22.35 12.48 -8.10
CA TYR A 23 -20.92 12.17 -8.15
C TYR A 23 -20.43 11.43 -6.90
N LEU A 24 -19.33 10.69 -7.09
CA LEU A 24 -18.49 10.15 -6.02
C LEU A 24 -17.06 10.58 -6.32
N ILE A 25 -16.44 11.30 -5.37
CA ILE A 25 -15.04 11.74 -5.48
C ILE A 25 -14.28 11.11 -4.32
N VAL A 26 -13.09 10.57 -4.62
CA VAL A 26 -12.21 9.94 -3.64
C VAL A 26 -10.90 10.70 -3.60
N PHE A 27 -10.55 11.23 -2.43
CA PHE A 27 -9.25 11.81 -2.14
C PHE A 27 -8.43 10.78 -1.37
N ASP A 28 -7.39 10.24 -2.01
CA ASP A 28 -6.52 9.23 -1.39
C ASP A 28 -5.35 9.89 -0.66
N ASP A 29 -4.94 9.32 0.48
CA ASP A 29 -3.83 9.71 1.35
C ASP A 29 -3.77 11.23 1.63
N VAL A 30 -4.76 11.76 2.36
CA VAL A 30 -4.79 13.17 2.78
C VAL A 30 -4.03 13.38 4.08
N TRP A 31 -3.08 14.31 4.08
CA TRP A 31 -2.16 14.56 5.21
C TRP A 31 -2.53 15.76 6.08
N ASP A 32 -3.26 16.74 5.54
CA ASP A 32 -3.60 17.97 6.25
C ASP A 32 -4.97 18.54 5.88
N ASN A 33 -5.39 19.55 6.63
CA ASN A 33 -6.69 20.21 6.52
C ASN A 33 -6.82 21.15 5.31
N GLY A 34 -5.76 21.38 4.53
CA GLY A 34 -5.78 22.28 3.38
C GLY A 34 -6.86 21.92 2.35
N VAL A 35 -7.15 20.62 2.23
CA VAL A 35 -8.23 20.07 1.37
C VAL A 35 -9.60 20.67 1.72
N TRP A 36 -9.79 21.26 2.90
CA TRP A 36 -11.04 21.92 3.29
C TRP A 36 -11.49 23.04 2.38
N ASN A 37 -10.55 23.90 2.00
CA ASN A 37 -10.87 25.04 1.15
C ASN A 37 -11.37 24.55 -0.22
N ASP A 38 -10.85 23.42 -0.68
CA ASP A 38 -11.27 22.77 -1.91
C ASP A 38 -12.66 22.13 -1.76
N LEU A 39 -12.98 21.56 -0.59
CA LEU A 39 -14.26 20.87 -0.34
C LEU A 39 -15.48 21.79 -0.36
N ILE A 40 -15.33 23.04 0.11
CA ILE A 40 -16.41 24.06 0.06
C ILE A 40 -16.81 24.37 -1.39
N SER A 41 -15.89 24.12 -2.33
CA SER A 41 -16.08 24.38 -3.75
C SER A 41 -16.87 23.31 -4.50
N PHE A 42 -17.34 22.24 -3.83
CA PHE A 42 -18.15 21.20 -4.47
C PHE A 42 -19.67 21.41 -4.25
N PRO A 43 -20.51 21.30 -5.30
CA PRO A 43 -21.95 21.53 -5.18
C PRO A 43 -22.67 20.39 -4.43
N ASN A 44 -23.39 20.72 -3.35
CA ASN A 44 -24.23 19.76 -2.64
C ASN A 44 -25.71 19.90 -3.01
N ASP A 45 -26.11 19.28 -4.12
CA ASP A 45 -27.50 19.31 -4.61
C ASP A 45 -28.44 18.36 -3.86
N LYS A 46 -27.98 17.74 -2.76
CA LYS A 46 -28.75 16.74 -1.98
C LYS A 46 -29.26 15.56 -2.81
N ASN A 47 -28.62 15.26 -3.94
CA ASN A 47 -28.96 14.17 -4.87
C ASN A 47 -28.27 12.83 -4.54
N GLY A 48 -27.60 12.77 -3.40
CA GLY A 48 -26.86 11.59 -2.95
C GLY A 48 -25.38 11.56 -3.37
N SER A 49 -24.82 12.66 -3.88
CA SER A 49 -23.38 12.80 -4.08
C SER A 49 -22.59 12.58 -2.78
N ARG A 50 -21.36 12.06 -2.92
CA ARG A 50 -20.46 11.73 -1.79
C ARG A 50 -19.03 12.11 -2.11
N ILE A 51 -18.31 12.49 -1.07
CA ILE A 51 -16.86 12.65 -1.08
C ILE A 51 -16.32 11.69 -0.03
N LEU A 52 -15.32 10.89 -0.39
CA LEU A 52 -14.61 9.98 0.48
C LEU A 52 -13.15 10.46 0.55
N PHE A 53 -12.58 10.46 1.74
CA PHE A 53 -11.15 10.67 1.92
C PHE A 53 -10.57 9.48 2.68
N THR A 54 -9.32 9.13 2.37
CA THR A 54 -8.51 8.22 3.19
C THR A 54 -7.41 9.05 3.84
N SER A 55 -7.10 8.76 5.10
CA SER A 55 -6.05 9.46 5.84
C SER A 55 -5.51 8.55 6.93
N ARG A 56 -4.26 8.81 7.32
CA ARG A 56 -3.60 8.16 8.46
C ARG A 56 -3.91 8.89 9.77
N PHE A 57 -4.47 10.10 9.71
CA PHE A 57 -4.74 10.96 10.85
C PHE A 57 -6.20 10.89 11.26
N SER A 58 -6.48 10.25 12.39
CA SER A 58 -7.85 10.10 12.90
C SER A 58 -8.48 11.42 13.36
N ASN A 59 -7.66 12.41 13.73
CA ASN A 59 -8.12 13.74 14.15
C ASN A 59 -8.53 14.64 12.98
N LEU A 60 -8.14 14.29 11.74
CA LEU A 60 -8.57 15.04 10.56
C LEU A 60 -10.10 15.14 10.60
N ALA A 61 -10.78 13.99 10.66
CA ALA A 61 -12.25 13.88 10.69
C ALA A 61 -12.96 14.70 11.80
N SER A 62 -12.30 15.01 12.92
CA SER A 62 -12.89 15.88 13.96
C SER A 62 -12.74 17.36 13.66
N GLU A 63 -11.75 17.74 12.86
CA GLU A 63 -11.52 19.10 12.38
C GLU A 63 -12.42 19.40 11.17
N ILE A 64 -12.87 18.34 10.49
CA ILE A 64 -13.91 18.31 9.46
C ILE A 64 -15.30 18.49 10.12
N GLU A 65 -15.83 19.71 10.22
CA GLU A 65 -17.23 19.95 10.66
C GLU A 65 -18.30 19.46 9.65
N ILE A 66 -17.94 18.56 8.72
CA ILE A 66 -18.89 17.90 7.82
C ILE A 66 -19.29 16.57 8.43
N GLY A 67 -20.42 16.61 9.13
CA GLY A 67 -21.01 15.48 9.84
C GLY A 67 -20.99 14.17 9.05
N ARG A 68 -20.08 13.27 9.44
CA ARG A 68 -20.22 11.81 9.46
C ARG A 68 -19.06 11.18 10.19
N GLU A 69 -19.37 10.04 10.80
CA GLU A 69 -18.46 9.17 11.53
C GLU A 69 -17.25 8.79 10.66
N SER A 70 -16.04 8.97 11.20
CA SER A 70 -14.84 8.41 10.60
C SER A 70 -14.94 6.88 10.61
N HIS A 71 -14.65 6.26 9.47
CA HIS A 71 -14.52 4.81 9.41
C HIS A 71 -13.09 4.41 9.71
N ASN A 72 -12.80 4.13 10.97
CA ASN A 72 -11.50 3.59 11.37
C ASN A 72 -11.39 2.14 10.86
N LEU A 73 -10.51 1.92 9.87
CA LEU A 73 -10.20 0.59 9.40
C LEU A 73 -9.63 -0.25 10.55
N ARG A 74 -10.27 -1.38 10.83
CA ARG A 74 -9.74 -2.35 11.78
C ARG A 74 -8.57 -3.13 11.19
N SER A 75 -7.71 -3.64 12.05
CA SER A 75 -6.81 -4.73 11.68
C SER A 75 -7.61 -5.96 11.24
N LEU A 76 -6.94 -6.89 10.55
CA LEU A 76 -7.49 -8.22 10.26
C LEU A 76 -7.84 -8.97 11.58
N THR A 77 -8.26 -10.21 11.46
CA THR A 77 -8.26 -11.19 12.56
C THR A 77 -7.12 -12.18 12.34
N ASP A 78 -6.80 -13.00 13.35
CA ASP A 78 -5.84 -14.11 13.21
C ASP A 78 -6.24 -15.02 12.02
N GLY A 79 -7.53 -15.33 11.89
CA GLY A 79 -8.07 -16.14 10.79
C GLY A 79 -7.95 -15.49 9.42
N GLU A 80 -8.30 -14.20 9.30
CA GLU A 80 -8.16 -13.46 8.03
C GLU A 80 -6.70 -13.27 7.64
N SER A 81 -5.80 -13.10 8.61
CA SER A 81 -4.36 -13.02 8.36
C SER A 81 -3.81 -14.35 7.84
N TRP A 82 -4.26 -15.47 8.40
CA TRP A 82 -3.91 -16.79 7.92
C TRP A 82 -4.44 -17.05 6.52
N GLU A 83 -5.71 -16.72 6.26
CA GLU A 83 -6.32 -16.85 4.93
C GLU A 83 -5.57 -16.01 3.89
N LEU A 84 -5.22 -14.77 4.22
CA LEU A 84 -4.44 -13.90 3.34
C LEU A 84 -3.05 -14.48 3.07
N LEU A 85 -2.36 -15.00 4.11
CA LEU A 85 -1.05 -15.62 3.97
C LEU A 85 -1.12 -16.83 3.03
N GLN A 86 -2.05 -17.75 3.27
CA GLN A 86 -2.25 -18.94 2.43
C GLN A 86 -2.49 -18.57 0.97
N ARG A 87 -3.42 -17.65 0.71
CA ARG A 87 -3.73 -17.19 -0.65
C ARG A 87 -2.53 -16.57 -1.35
N LYS A 88 -1.66 -15.88 -0.61
CA LYS A 88 -0.48 -15.21 -1.18
C LYS A 88 0.68 -16.17 -1.42
N VAL A 89 0.82 -17.22 -0.62
CA VAL A 89 1.90 -18.21 -0.79
C VAL A 89 1.51 -19.33 -1.76
N PHE A 90 0.32 -19.91 -1.63
CA PHE A 90 -0.12 -21.10 -2.38
C PHE A 90 -1.11 -20.78 -3.51
N GLY A 91 -1.57 -19.53 -3.62
CA GLY A 91 -2.52 -19.13 -4.65
C GLY A 91 -3.88 -19.79 -4.45
N ARG A 92 -4.23 -20.73 -5.32
CA ARG A 92 -5.48 -21.53 -5.26
C ARG A 92 -5.27 -22.91 -4.66
N GLU A 93 -4.02 -23.31 -4.42
CA GLU A 93 -3.70 -24.60 -3.84
C GLU A 93 -3.80 -24.53 -2.31
N ASP A 94 -4.10 -25.66 -1.69
CA ASP A 94 -4.17 -25.76 -0.24
C ASP A 94 -2.76 -25.80 0.36
N CYS A 95 -2.61 -25.16 1.53
CA CYS A 95 -1.39 -25.25 2.32
C CYS A 95 -1.13 -26.72 2.72
N PRO A 96 0.06 -27.27 2.48
CA PRO A 96 0.43 -28.59 2.99
C PRO A 96 0.23 -28.69 4.50
N GLN A 97 -0.32 -29.81 4.99
CA GLN A 97 -0.64 -30.01 6.41
C GLN A 97 0.56 -29.75 7.34
N ALA A 98 1.76 -30.13 6.91
CA ALA A 98 3.00 -29.93 7.66
C ALA A 98 3.34 -28.44 7.91
N MET A 99 2.90 -27.54 7.02
CA MET A 99 3.15 -26.10 7.14
C MET A 99 2.01 -25.34 7.82
N HIS A 100 0.89 -26.01 8.11
CA HIS A 100 -0.33 -25.34 8.58
C HIS A 100 -0.13 -24.66 9.93
N GLU A 101 0.44 -25.36 10.92
CA GLU A 101 0.67 -24.81 12.26
C GLU A 101 1.67 -23.65 12.24
N LEU A 102 2.81 -23.84 11.57
CA LEU A 102 3.85 -22.83 11.44
C LEU A 102 3.35 -21.59 10.68
N GLY A 103 2.57 -21.79 9.61
CA GLY A 103 1.98 -20.71 8.83
C GLY A 103 0.99 -19.86 9.64
N MET A 104 0.15 -20.51 10.46
CA MET A 104 -0.74 -19.79 11.38
C MET A 104 0.04 -18.96 12.41
N GLU A 105 1.13 -19.51 12.96
CA GLU A 105 1.99 -18.78 13.92
C GLU A 105 2.64 -17.55 13.28
N ILE A 106 3.16 -17.70 12.06
CA ILE A 106 3.74 -16.59 11.29
C ILE A 106 2.68 -15.52 11.00
N ALA A 107 1.50 -15.92 10.51
CA ALA A 107 0.41 -15.00 10.20
C ALA A 107 -0.02 -14.19 11.43
N LYS A 108 -0.13 -14.85 12.59
CA LYS A 108 -0.44 -14.19 13.87
C LYS A 108 0.64 -13.21 14.30
N SER A 109 1.91 -13.54 14.05
CA SER A 109 3.05 -12.68 14.37
C SER A 109 3.09 -11.39 13.55
N CYS A 110 2.39 -11.31 12.42
CA CYS A 110 2.34 -10.13 11.55
C CYS A 110 1.56 -8.93 12.15
N LYS A 111 1.20 -8.97 13.44
CA LYS A 111 0.31 -8.02 14.14
C LYS A 111 -0.94 -7.67 13.34
N VAL A 112 -1.35 -8.60 12.47
CA VAL A 112 -2.66 -8.56 11.84
C VAL A 112 -2.78 -7.36 10.85
N LEU A 113 -1.63 -6.84 10.40
CA LEU A 113 -1.51 -5.81 9.35
C LEU A 113 -1.45 -6.49 7.97
N PRO A 114 -2.36 -6.17 7.04
CA PRO A 114 -2.38 -6.79 5.70
C PRO A 114 -1.05 -6.69 4.96
N LEU A 115 -0.37 -5.53 5.03
CA LEU A 115 0.89 -5.30 4.32
C LEU A 115 2.00 -6.25 4.81
N THR A 116 2.13 -6.41 6.14
CA THR A 116 3.11 -7.30 6.75
C THR A 116 2.90 -8.75 6.31
N VAL A 117 1.64 -9.21 6.30
CA VAL A 117 1.28 -10.55 5.85
C VAL A 117 1.69 -10.78 4.39
N VAL A 118 1.42 -9.81 3.51
CA VAL A 118 1.76 -9.92 2.08
C VAL A 118 3.27 -9.96 1.85
N ILE A 119 4.04 -9.15 2.58
CA ILE A 119 5.50 -9.13 2.45
C ILE A 119 6.08 -10.47 2.92
N ILE A 120 5.66 -10.97 4.08
CA ILE A 120 6.11 -12.27 4.59
C ILE A 120 5.71 -13.40 3.65
N ALA A 121 4.49 -13.39 3.09
CA ALA A 121 4.08 -14.37 2.10
C ALA A 121 5.03 -14.38 0.88
N GLY A 122 5.43 -13.20 0.40
CA GLY A 122 6.40 -13.08 -0.69
C GLY A 122 7.74 -13.72 -0.36
N VAL A 123 8.23 -13.58 0.87
CA VAL A 123 9.45 -14.25 1.34
C VAL A 123 9.23 -15.77 1.41
N LEU A 124 8.15 -16.22 2.05
CA LEU A 124 7.84 -17.65 2.21
C LEU A 124 7.68 -18.38 0.88
N ALA A 125 7.16 -17.71 -0.15
CA ALA A 125 7.03 -18.26 -1.50
C ALA A 125 8.38 -18.54 -2.19
N THR A 126 9.49 -17.99 -1.67
CA THR A 126 10.85 -18.19 -2.24
C THR A 126 11.65 -19.27 -1.51
N VAL A 127 11.13 -19.85 -0.43
CA VAL A 127 11.86 -20.77 0.44
C VAL A 127 11.12 -22.10 0.62
N ASP A 128 11.87 -23.13 0.99
CA ASP A 128 11.32 -24.45 1.31
C ASP A 128 10.83 -24.54 2.77
N HIS A 129 10.40 -25.73 3.19
CA HIS A 129 9.91 -25.98 4.55
C HIS A 129 10.90 -25.59 5.66
N ASN A 130 12.18 -25.87 5.48
CA ASN A 130 13.19 -25.52 6.49
C ASN A 130 13.40 -24.00 6.51
N GLY A 131 13.30 -23.36 5.36
CA GLY A 131 13.30 -21.90 5.25
C GLY A 131 12.14 -21.23 5.98
N TRP A 132 10.94 -21.82 6.02
CA TRP A 132 9.82 -21.28 6.80
C TRP A 132 10.14 -21.20 8.30
N GLN A 133 10.80 -22.22 8.86
CA GLN A 133 11.20 -22.23 10.28
C GLN A 133 12.21 -21.12 10.57
N GLU A 134 13.17 -20.92 9.68
CA GLU A 134 14.16 -19.86 9.82
C GLU A 134 13.52 -18.46 9.70
N VAL A 135 12.62 -18.27 8.72
CA VAL A 135 11.85 -17.02 8.57
C VAL A 135 11.05 -16.74 9.84
N ALA A 136 10.32 -17.72 10.37
CA ALA A 136 9.56 -17.56 11.61
C ALA A 136 10.48 -17.14 12.78
N ARG A 137 11.60 -17.83 12.97
CA ARG A 137 12.57 -17.54 14.03
C ARG A 137 13.13 -16.12 13.91
N ARG A 138 13.57 -15.72 12.73
CA ARG A 138 14.10 -14.37 12.48
C ARG A 138 13.05 -13.29 12.68
N PHE A 139 11.82 -13.57 12.25
CA PHE A 139 10.71 -12.62 12.35
C PHE A 139 10.34 -12.38 13.81
N THR A 140 10.19 -13.44 14.60
CA THR A 140 9.94 -13.34 16.04
C THR A 140 11.04 -12.56 16.76
N LEU A 141 12.31 -12.79 16.43
CA LEU A 141 13.42 -12.01 17.01
C LEU A 141 13.34 -10.53 16.65
N SER A 142 13.01 -10.19 15.40
CA SER A 142 12.89 -8.79 14.96
C SER A 142 11.80 -8.02 15.73
N ILE A 143 10.68 -8.69 16.02
CA ILE A 143 9.56 -8.12 16.79
C ILE A 143 9.96 -7.83 18.24
N VAL A 144 10.83 -8.66 18.82
CA VAL A 144 11.29 -8.52 20.21
C VAL A 144 12.31 -7.38 20.35
N HIS A 145 13.14 -7.16 19.33
CA HIS A 145 14.23 -6.18 19.37
C HIS A 145 13.85 -4.78 18.89
N ASP A 146 12.86 -4.65 18.00
CA ASP A 146 12.45 -3.37 17.42
C ASP A 146 10.91 -3.33 17.28
N THR A 147 10.32 -2.18 17.63
CA THR A 147 8.87 -1.98 17.63
C THR A 147 8.32 -1.66 16.24
N ASP A 148 9.15 -1.23 15.28
CA ASP A 148 8.76 -0.95 13.91
C ASP A 148 8.69 -2.23 13.06
N LEU A 149 7.59 -2.96 13.25
CA LEU A 149 7.29 -4.20 12.54
C LEU A 149 7.38 -4.04 11.02
N CYS A 150 6.86 -2.93 10.47
CA CYS A 150 6.83 -2.71 9.03
C CYS A 150 8.24 -2.62 8.47
N LYS A 151 9.10 -1.82 9.10
CA LYS A 151 10.51 -1.68 8.70
C LYS A 151 11.27 -2.99 8.79
N ASN A 152 11.11 -3.74 9.88
CA ASN A 152 11.74 -5.06 10.04
C ASN A 152 11.32 -6.06 8.96
N THR A 153 10.03 -6.06 8.63
CA THR A 153 9.47 -6.93 7.60
C THR A 153 9.99 -6.57 6.21
N LEU A 154 10.06 -5.26 5.91
CA LEU A 154 10.64 -4.75 4.66
C LEU A 154 12.13 -5.10 4.55
N GLN A 155 12.89 -4.93 5.63
CA GLN A 155 14.30 -5.29 5.66
C GLN A 155 14.49 -6.79 5.40
N MET A 156 13.72 -7.65 6.08
CA MET A 156 13.79 -9.09 5.87
C MET A 156 13.47 -9.46 4.42
N SER A 157 12.45 -8.86 3.83
CA SER A 157 12.12 -9.06 2.43
C SER A 157 13.28 -8.65 1.51
N TYR A 158 13.86 -7.47 1.74
CA TYR A 158 15.03 -7.00 0.99
C TYR A 158 16.24 -7.93 1.10
N GLU A 159 16.48 -8.53 2.27
CA GLU A 159 17.57 -9.47 2.46
C GLU A 159 17.39 -10.74 1.62
N HIS A 160 16.15 -11.24 1.50
CA HIS A 160 15.80 -12.42 0.70
C HIS A 160 15.68 -12.15 -0.80
N LEU A 161 15.67 -10.88 -1.24
CA LEU A 161 15.67 -10.56 -2.67
C LEU A 161 16.95 -11.11 -3.35
N PRO A 162 16.84 -11.67 -4.56
CA PRO A 162 17.99 -12.00 -5.40
C PRO A 162 18.92 -10.79 -5.57
N PRO A 163 20.25 -10.96 -5.55
CA PRO A 163 21.21 -9.84 -5.63
C PRO A 163 21.00 -8.90 -6.81
N CYS A 164 20.57 -9.41 -7.97
CA CYS A 164 20.27 -8.59 -9.15
C CYS A 164 19.03 -7.70 -9.01
N LEU A 165 18.08 -8.07 -8.15
CA LEU A 165 16.84 -7.30 -7.93
C LEU A 165 16.99 -6.23 -6.85
N LYS A 166 17.98 -6.34 -5.97
CA LYS A 166 18.24 -5.35 -4.92
C LYS A 166 18.46 -3.93 -5.47
N PRO A 167 19.38 -3.68 -6.43
CA PRO A 167 19.54 -2.35 -7.00
C PRO A 167 18.29 -1.90 -7.77
N CYS A 168 17.59 -2.82 -8.44
CA CYS A 168 16.34 -2.52 -9.14
C CYS A 168 15.27 -1.97 -8.18
N LEU A 169 15.11 -2.59 -7.00
CA LEU A 169 14.16 -2.13 -5.96
C LEU A 169 14.57 -0.77 -5.39
N LEU A 170 15.86 -0.57 -5.09
CA LEU A 170 16.34 0.70 -4.53
C LEU A 170 16.16 1.86 -5.51
N TYR A 171 16.20 1.59 -6.82
CA TYR A 171 16.04 2.60 -7.86
C TYR A 171 14.66 3.27 -7.87
N PHE A 172 13.63 2.64 -7.28
CA PHE A 172 12.34 3.31 -7.08
C PHE A 172 12.46 4.60 -6.24
N GLY A 173 13.45 4.70 -5.35
CA GLY A 173 13.72 5.90 -4.58
C GLY A 173 14.22 7.10 -5.39
N ALA A 174 14.56 6.92 -6.66
CA ALA A 174 14.92 8.01 -7.57
C ALA A 174 13.69 8.70 -8.20
N PHE A 175 12.49 8.13 -8.04
CA PHE A 175 11.25 8.69 -8.57
C PHE A 175 10.52 9.53 -7.51
N PRO A 176 9.75 10.55 -7.94
CA PRO A 176 8.89 11.28 -7.02
C PRO A 176 7.86 10.35 -6.36
N GLU A 177 7.51 10.65 -5.11
CA GLU A 177 6.45 9.98 -4.36
C GLU A 177 5.10 10.06 -5.12
N ASP A 178 4.30 8.99 -5.01
CA ASP A 178 2.95 8.83 -5.57
C ASP A 178 2.80 9.10 -7.08
N ARG A 179 3.90 9.05 -7.84
CA ARG A 179 3.84 9.11 -9.29
C ARG A 179 3.73 7.74 -9.92
N GLU A 180 2.85 7.66 -10.92
CA GLU A 180 2.83 6.52 -11.82
C GLU A 180 4.17 6.43 -12.57
N ILE A 181 4.82 5.26 -12.45
CA ILE A 181 6.05 4.96 -13.16
C ILE A 181 5.71 4.04 -14.33
N GLU A 182 5.90 4.53 -15.55
CA GLU A 182 5.72 3.71 -16.74
C GLU A 182 6.72 2.55 -16.73
N THR A 183 6.21 1.31 -16.82
CA THR A 183 7.03 0.09 -16.74
C THR A 183 8.16 0.05 -17.77
N LYS A 184 7.90 0.55 -19.00
CA LYS A 184 8.92 0.63 -20.05
C LYS A 184 10.06 1.57 -19.64
N LYS A 185 9.73 2.75 -19.14
CA LYS A 185 10.71 3.74 -18.67
C LYS A 185 11.55 3.18 -17.52
N LEU A 186 10.93 2.49 -16.57
CA LEU A 186 11.63 1.85 -15.46
C LEU A 186 12.61 0.79 -15.95
N MET A 187 12.16 -0.11 -16.83
CA MET A 187 12.99 -1.16 -17.41
C MET A 187 14.19 -0.59 -18.19
N TRP A 188 13.99 0.46 -18.99
CA TRP A 188 15.08 1.13 -19.70
C TRP A 188 16.07 1.79 -18.74
N SER A 189 15.58 2.34 -17.62
CA SER A 189 16.44 2.90 -16.58
C SER A 189 17.30 1.81 -15.93
N TRP A 190 16.72 0.66 -15.58
CA TRP A 190 17.48 -0.46 -15.02
C TRP A 190 18.52 -1.04 -15.98
N ILE A 191 18.23 -1.07 -17.28
CA ILE A 191 19.22 -1.47 -18.31
C ILE A 191 20.33 -0.41 -18.42
N GLY A 192 19.97 0.87 -18.46
CA GLY A 192 20.93 1.98 -18.57
C GLY A 192 21.90 2.08 -17.38
N GLU A 193 21.40 1.80 -16.17
CA GLU A 193 22.20 1.71 -14.93
C GLU A 193 22.99 0.40 -14.83
N GLY A 194 22.79 -0.55 -15.75
CA GLY A 194 23.49 -1.83 -15.78
C GLY A 194 23.03 -2.83 -14.70
N PHE A 195 21.85 -2.63 -14.10
CA PHE A 195 21.28 -3.57 -13.12
C PHE A 195 20.78 -4.86 -13.77
N ILE A 196 20.35 -4.76 -15.03
CA ILE A 196 19.93 -5.89 -15.85
C ILE A 196 20.96 -6.06 -16.95
N GLN A 197 21.66 -7.19 -16.93
CA GLN A 197 22.56 -7.57 -18.02
C GLN A 197 21.76 -8.30 -19.09
N ASN A 198 22.00 -7.96 -20.35
CA ASN A 198 21.58 -8.81 -21.46
C ASN A 198 22.35 -10.12 -21.33
N THR A 199 21.68 -11.19 -20.90
CA THR A 199 22.18 -12.54 -21.21
C THR A 199 22.09 -12.69 -22.71
N GLU A 200 23.21 -12.55 -23.41
CA GLU A 200 23.31 -13.06 -24.78
C GLU A 200 22.94 -14.56 -24.77
N PRO A 201 22.18 -15.03 -25.77
CA PRO A 201 21.75 -16.42 -25.87
C PRO A 201 22.90 -17.41 -26.04
#